data_AF-A0A846P943-F1
#
_entry.id   AF-A0A846P943-F1
#
_cell.length_a   1.000
_cell.length_b   1.000
_cell.length_c   1.000
_cell.angle_alpha   90.00
_cell.angle_beta   90.00
_cell.angle_gamma   90.00
#
_symmetry.space_group_name_H-M   'P 1'
#
loop_
_entity.id
_entity.type
_entity.pdbx_description
1 polymer ?
#
loop_
_entity_poly.entity_id
_entity_poly.type
_entity_poly.pdbx_seq_one_letter_code
_entity_poly.pdbx_strand_id
1 'polypeptide(L)'
;MLERVYRINYSVIILLVLAMAGYSTVGLAQDCLQVQSTPTNATVTLKSSVKTSGVSPCLFCTLVPEQRYLLRLGKPGYETRELRLSFSPENQQVELFSKRFGSLVRSLLIPGWGQLANGEYLLGVETMLGSAAIGTVWYGAYTDYIDERDRYRFFKSAASNATTEADFIRYSELQWRSSRLTNAQRRHMLEVAALGGWMYVGNLVETFLVSASPRVASVEGPNITLEIPRRSKARAVTRSFFFPGMGQKYLGKHVRGLMYQTLFVTAAVLTLDARRDYDTATIEYELASEALARAETQPEVEAARELVAARWEERRDEETKRNAYYIILASLWFLNVLDTSLSRSDVAAAGQNFGFDTSFRPSEVHAGIRISF
;
A
#
# COMPACT_ATOMS: atom_id res chain seq x y z
N MET A 1 98.13 17.55 -23.13
CA MET A 1 97.10 17.55 -22.07
C MET A 1 96.04 18.54 -22.48
N LEU A 2 94.81 18.06 -22.59
CA LEU A 2 93.68 18.68 -23.28
C LEU A 2 92.87 19.53 -22.29
N GLU A 3 92.74 20.83 -22.55
CA GLU A 3 91.64 21.64 -22.03
C GLU A 3 90.62 21.84 -23.16
N ARG A 4 89.44 21.22 -23.03
CA ARG A 4 88.24 21.55 -23.82
C ARG A 4 87.23 22.20 -22.89
N VAL A 5 87.08 23.51 -23.04
CA VAL A 5 86.04 24.31 -22.41
C VAL A 5 84.70 24.03 -23.12
N TYR A 6 83.78 23.37 -22.43
CA TYR A 6 82.40 23.20 -22.86
C TYR A 6 81.62 24.50 -22.63
N ARG A 7 81.24 25.21 -23.70
CA ARG A 7 80.25 26.29 -23.64
C ARG A 7 78.85 25.67 -23.59
N ILE A 8 78.17 25.82 -22.46
CA ILE A 8 76.77 25.46 -22.31
C ILE A 8 75.92 26.55 -22.99
N ASN A 9 75.13 26.16 -24.00
CA ASN A 9 74.19 27.04 -24.68
C ASN A 9 72.98 27.31 -23.78
N TYR A 10 72.94 28.49 -23.15
CA TYR A 10 71.84 28.97 -22.31
C TYR A 10 70.48 29.05 -23.02
N SER A 11 70.46 29.02 -24.36
CA SER A 11 69.24 29.05 -25.18
C SER A 11 68.34 27.82 -25.01
N VAL A 12 68.91 26.66 -24.65
CA VAL A 12 68.12 25.41 -24.45
C VAL A 12 67.43 25.40 -23.08
N ILE A 13 68.00 26.07 -22.08
CA ILE A 13 67.44 26.12 -20.72
C ILE A 13 66.24 27.09 -20.68
N ILE A 14 66.28 28.21 -21.41
CA ILE A 14 65.17 29.18 -21.45
C ILE A 14 63.92 28.59 -22.15
N LEU A 15 64.11 27.75 -23.17
CA LEU A 15 63.01 27.08 -23.88
C LEU A 15 62.32 26.00 -23.02
N LEU A 16 63.05 25.37 -22.10
CA LEU A 16 62.52 24.39 -21.14
C LEU A 16 61.76 25.04 -19.98
N VAL A 17 62.14 26.25 -19.57
CA VAL A 17 61.43 27.02 -18.52
C VAL A 17 60.13 27.64 -19.05
N LEU A 18 60.07 28.05 -20.33
CA LEU A 18 58.84 28.55 -20.95
C LEU A 18 57.83 27.43 -21.27
N ALA A 19 58.28 26.19 -21.51
CA ALA A 19 57.39 25.04 -21.68
C ALA A 19 56.68 24.63 -20.37
N MET A 20 57.25 24.95 -19.19
CA MET A 20 56.60 24.70 -17.90
C MET A 20 55.63 25.80 -17.44
N ALA A 21 55.67 26.99 -18.05
CA ALA A 21 54.73 28.08 -17.77
C ALA A 21 53.40 27.95 -18.54
N GLY A 22 53.29 26.97 -19.43
CA GLY A 22 52.10 26.67 -20.24
C GLY A 22 51.18 25.58 -19.67
N TYR A 23 51.36 25.17 -18.41
CA TYR A 23 50.30 24.41 -17.72
C TYR A 23 49.17 25.38 -17.44
N SER A 24 48.27 25.51 -18.42
CA SER A 24 46.91 25.95 -18.17
C SER A 24 46.44 25.25 -16.91
N THR A 25 46.01 26.04 -15.92
CA THR A 25 45.17 25.53 -14.85
C THR A 25 43.96 24.92 -15.53
N VAL A 26 44.01 23.62 -15.85
CA VAL A 26 42.82 22.82 -16.05
C VAL A 26 42.15 22.95 -14.70
N GLY A 27 41.25 23.92 -14.60
CA GLY A 27 40.31 23.97 -13.50
C GLY A 27 39.69 22.60 -13.51
N LEU A 28 40.03 21.79 -12.51
CA LEU A 28 39.29 20.60 -12.18
C LEU A 28 37.89 21.14 -11.90
N ALA A 29 37.07 21.24 -12.94
CA ALA A 29 35.65 21.47 -12.84
C ALA A 29 35.19 20.28 -12.04
N GLN A 30 35.16 20.47 -10.73
CA GLN A 30 34.86 19.42 -9.80
C GLN A 30 33.39 19.11 -10.07
N ASP A 31 33.12 17.94 -10.66
CA ASP A 31 31.78 17.44 -11.01
C ASP A 31 30.95 17.31 -9.72
N CYS A 32 30.44 18.44 -9.26
CA CYS A 32 29.69 18.57 -8.02
C CYS A 32 28.26 18.99 -8.36
N LEU A 33 27.28 18.21 -7.92
CA LEU A 33 25.88 18.59 -7.99
C LEU A 33 25.55 19.47 -6.78
N GLN A 34 25.09 20.70 -7.03
CA GLN A 34 24.56 21.56 -5.98
C GLN A 34 23.06 21.36 -5.85
N VAL A 35 22.61 20.90 -4.69
CA VAL A 35 21.19 20.70 -4.40
C VAL A 35 20.69 21.78 -3.45
N GLN A 36 19.75 22.57 -3.93
CA GLN A 36 19.00 23.54 -3.17
C GLN A 36 17.56 23.05 -2.96
N SER A 37 16.92 23.50 -1.88
CA SER A 37 15.51 23.20 -1.67
C SER A 37 14.72 24.35 -1.11
N THR A 38 13.43 24.35 -1.43
CA THR A 38 12.42 25.23 -0.86
C THR A 38 11.39 24.35 -0.14
N PRO A 39 11.31 24.42 1.20
CA PRO A 39 12.08 25.25 2.13
C PRO A 39 13.56 24.83 2.23
N THR A 40 14.40 25.74 2.70
CA THR A 40 15.82 25.49 3.02
C THR A 40 15.99 24.50 4.17
N ASN A 41 17.20 24.00 4.41
CA ASN A 41 17.52 23.04 5.48
C ASN A 41 16.72 21.73 5.38
N ALA A 42 16.46 21.25 4.16
CA ALA A 42 15.93 19.91 3.97
C ALA A 42 17.09 18.91 4.00
N THR A 43 16.86 17.74 4.61
CA THR A 43 17.79 16.61 4.50
C THR A 43 17.74 16.10 3.07
N VAL A 44 18.89 16.10 2.41
CA VAL A 44 19.08 15.58 1.06
C VAL A 44 19.90 14.30 1.18
N THR A 45 19.40 13.19 0.64
CA THR A 45 20.11 11.92 0.57
C THR A 45 20.26 11.53 -0.87
N LEU A 46 21.49 11.32 -1.32
CA LEU A 46 21.82 10.81 -2.63
C LEU A 46 22.26 9.35 -2.48
N LYS A 47 21.58 8.44 -3.17
CA LYS A 47 21.85 7.00 -3.12
C LYS A 47 22.16 6.48 -4.52
N SER A 48 23.35 5.90 -4.69
CA SER A 48 23.70 5.04 -5.82
C SER A 48 24.16 3.67 -5.29
N SER A 49 25.43 3.30 -5.48
CA SER A 49 26.10 2.21 -4.76
C SER A 49 26.45 2.61 -3.33
N VAL A 50 26.71 3.89 -3.10
CA VAL A 50 26.98 4.49 -1.78
C VAL A 50 25.83 5.43 -1.42
N LYS A 51 25.54 5.55 -0.12
CA LYS A 51 24.57 6.52 0.41
C LYS A 51 25.33 7.71 0.99
N THR A 52 25.09 8.89 0.43
CA THR A 52 25.59 10.17 0.96
C THR A 52 24.41 11.04 1.37
N SER A 53 24.59 11.85 2.42
CA SER A 53 23.52 12.70 2.96
C SER A 53 24.08 14.06 3.37
N GLY A 54 23.28 15.11 3.21
CA GLY A 54 23.58 16.49 3.58
C GLY A 54 22.31 17.27 3.91
N VAL A 55 22.48 18.56 4.22
CA VAL A 55 21.37 19.50 4.50
C VAL A 55 21.43 20.61 3.46
N SER A 56 20.34 20.88 2.76
CA SER A 56 20.31 21.89 1.69
C SER A 56 20.50 23.32 2.23
N PRO A 57 21.25 24.19 1.52
CA PRO A 57 21.99 23.91 0.29
C PRO A 57 23.22 23.02 0.54
N CYS A 58 23.42 22.01 -0.30
CA CYS A 58 24.55 21.07 -0.16
C CYS A 58 25.16 20.72 -1.52
N LEU A 59 26.43 20.28 -1.49
CA LEU A 59 27.20 19.89 -2.66
C LEU A 59 27.54 18.40 -2.57
N PHE A 60 27.25 17.67 -3.65
CA PHE A 60 27.67 16.28 -3.82
C PHE A 60 28.73 16.22 -4.91
N CYS A 61 29.99 16.18 -4.50
CA CYS A 61 31.12 15.95 -5.39
C CYS A 61 31.34 14.43 -5.57
N THR A 62 32.18 14.06 -6.53
CA THR A 62 32.50 12.65 -6.88
C THR A 62 31.31 11.88 -7.46
N LEU A 63 30.54 12.50 -8.36
CA LEU A 63 29.54 11.79 -9.13
C LEU A 63 30.21 11.02 -10.27
N VAL A 64 29.93 9.73 -10.36
CA VAL A 64 30.23 8.92 -11.54
C VAL A 64 29.32 9.37 -12.69
N PRO A 65 29.91 9.71 -13.86
CA PRO A 65 29.18 10.03 -15.09
C PRO A 65 28.15 8.96 -15.46
N GLU A 66 27.00 9.36 -16.00
CA GLU A 66 25.94 8.48 -16.51
C GLU A 66 25.31 7.51 -15.50
N GLN A 67 25.78 7.51 -14.25
CA GLN A 67 25.21 6.71 -13.18
C GLN A 67 23.84 7.29 -12.78
N ARG A 68 22.89 6.40 -12.49
CA ARG A 68 21.58 6.77 -11.95
C ARG A 68 21.66 6.91 -10.43
N TYR A 69 21.26 8.07 -9.94
CA TYR A 69 21.16 8.37 -8.52
C TYR A 69 19.71 8.47 -8.11
N LEU A 70 19.44 8.03 -6.88
CA LEU A 70 18.20 8.29 -6.17
C LEU A 70 18.41 9.44 -5.19
N LEU A 71 17.85 10.60 -5.51
CA LEU A 71 17.83 11.78 -4.65
C LEU A 71 16.53 11.77 -3.82
N ARG A 72 16.67 11.74 -2.49
CA ARG A 72 15.56 11.82 -1.53
C ARG A 72 15.67 13.11 -0.74
N LEU A 73 14.60 13.90 -0.73
CA LEU A 73 14.48 15.13 0.05
C LEU A 73 13.44 14.94 1.14
N GLY A 74 13.77 15.34 2.35
CA GLY A 74 12.86 15.33 3.47
C GLY A 74 13.10 16.50 4.41
N LYS A 75 12.03 17.08 4.92
CA LYS A 75 12.10 18.03 6.03
C LYS A 75 10.93 17.77 6.98
N PRO A 76 11.12 17.82 8.31
CA PRO A 76 10.03 17.67 9.26
C PRO A 76 8.87 18.64 8.97
N GLY A 77 7.64 18.13 8.94
CA GLY A 77 6.44 18.90 8.54
C GLY A 77 6.22 19.08 7.04
N TYR A 78 7.14 18.63 6.19
CA TYR A 78 7.04 18.65 4.74
C TYR A 78 6.91 17.24 4.17
N GLU A 79 6.45 17.15 2.94
CA GLU A 79 6.37 15.86 2.24
C GLU A 79 7.78 15.36 1.90
N THR A 80 8.00 14.06 2.09
CA THR A 80 9.22 13.40 1.63
C THR A 80 9.06 13.10 0.14
N ARG A 81 10.07 13.46 -0.64
CA ARG A 81 10.04 13.37 -2.09
C ARG A 81 11.27 12.65 -2.61
N GLU A 82 11.08 11.84 -3.64
CA GLU A 82 12.18 11.11 -4.28
C GLU A 82 12.21 11.42 -5.78
N LEU A 83 13.42 11.56 -6.30
CA LEU A 83 13.71 11.86 -7.70
C LEU A 83 14.85 10.95 -8.16
N ARG A 84 14.71 10.35 -9.34
CA ARG A 84 15.84 9.70 -10.00
C ARG A 84 16.48 10.70 -10.94
N LEU A 85 17.80 10.81 -10.88
CA LEU A 85 18.57 11.67 -11.77
C LEU A 85 19.79 10.93 -12.33
N SER A 86 20.23 11.30 -13.52
CA SER A 86 21.57 11.00 -14.01
C SER A 86 22.30 12.31 -14.28
N PHE A 87 23.62 12.27 -14.10
CA PHE A 87 24.49 13.40 -14.35
C PHE A 87 25.34 13.11 -15.59
N SER A 88 25.26 13.99 -16.59
CA SER A 88 26.16 13.96 -17.75
C SER A 88 27.23 15.05 -17.58
N PRO A 89 28.52 14.70 -17.42
CA PRO A 89 29.59 15.67 -17.22
C PRO A 89 29.85 16.51 -18.47
N GLU A 90 29.68 15.90 -19.66
CA GLU A 90 29.99 16.52 -20.95
C GLU A 90 29.16 17.80 -21.18
N ASN A 91 27.88 17.76 -20.79
CA ASN A 91 26.95 18.88 -20.96
C ASN A 91 26.58 19.58 -19.65
N GLN A 92 27.10 19.10 -18.50
CA GLN A 92 26.65 19.50 -17.15
C GLN A 92 25.12 19.46 -16.99
N GLN A 93 24.46 18.52 -17.66
CA GLN A 93 23.00 18.39 -17.64
C GLN A 93 22.57 17.31 -16.65
N VAL A 94 21.48 17.60 -15.95
CA VAL A 94 20.82 16.67 -15.04
C VAL A 94 19.55 16.15 -15.71
N GLU A 95 19.53 14.88 -16.09
CA GLU A 95 18.33 14.23 -16.61
C GLU A 95 17.49 13.68 -15.47
N LEU A 96 16.18 13.88 -15.55
CA LEU A 96 15.24 13.49 -14.50
C LEU A 96 14.33 12.36 -14.95
N PHE A 97 14.26 11.29 -14.16
CA PHE A 97 13.42 10.13 -14.44
C PHE A 97 12.24 10.06 -13.48
N SER A 98 11.04 9.90 -14.04
CA SER A 98 9.84 9.65 -13.25
C SER A 98 9.79 8.19 -12.78
N LYS A 99 9.62 7.98 -11.47
CA LYS A 99 9.37 6.65 -10.89
C LYS A 99 7.93 6.16 -11.06
N ARG A 100 6.99 7.09 -11.33
CA ARG A 100 5.55 6.88 -11.11
C ARG A 100 4.97 5.72 -11.91
N PHE A 101 5.29 5.67 -13.21
CA PHE A 101 4.72 4.66 -14.09
C PHE A 101 5.22 3.26 -13.71
N GLY A 102 6.52 3.11 -13.47
CA GLY A 102 7.09 1.82 -13.07
C GLY A 102 6.55 1.32 -11.72
N SER A 103 6.35 2.19 -10.73
CA SER A 103 5.75 1.77 -9.46
C SER A 103 4.27 1.44 -9.61
N LEU A 104 3.53 2.21 -10.41
CA LEU A 104 2.12 1.95 -10.68
C LEU A 104 1.92 0.59 -11.36
N VAL A 105 2.68 0.29 -12.41
CA VAL A 105 2.60 -1.01 -13.11
C VAL A 105 2.89 -2.18 -12.17
N ARG A 106 3.86 -2.04 -11.26
CA ARG A 106 4.15 -3.09 -10.26
C ARG A 106 3.01 -3.24 -9.25
N SER A 107 2.48 -2.14 -8.74
CA SER A 107 1.33 -2.13 -7.83
C SER A 107 0.03 -2.61 -8.48
N LEU A 108 -0.08 -2.51 -9.81
CA LEU A 108 -1.17 -3.11 -10.57
C LEU A 108 -1.08 -4.65 -10.58
N LEU A 109 0.13 -5.21 -10.65
CA LEU A 109 0.31 -6.65 -10.64
C LEU A 109 0.15 -7.24 -9.24
N ILE A 110 0.85 -6.66 -8.27
CA ILE A 110 0.85 -7.12 -6.88
C ILE A 110 0.71 -5.90 -5.97
N PRO A 111 -0.40 -5.77 -5.22
CA PRO A 111 -0.57 -4.68 -4.26
C PRO A 111 0.62 -4.57 -3.31
N GLY A 112 1.14 -3.36 -3.10
CA GLY A 112 2.32 -3.13 -2.27
C GLY A 112 3.68 -3.27 -2.98
N TRP A 113 3.76 -3.92 -4.15
CA TRP A 113 5.04 -4.13 -4.84
C TRP A 113 5.68 -2.83 -5.32
N GLY A 114 4.88 -1.87 -5.82
CA GLY A 114 5.40 -0.56 -6.22
C GLY A 114 6.01 0.22 -5.05
N GLN A 115 5.42 0.12 -3.86
CA GLN A 115 5.93 0.72 -2.62
C GLN A 115 7.26 0.09 -2.21
N LEU A 116 7.36 -1.25 -2.23
CA LEU A 116 8.63 -1.96 -1.98
C LEU A 116 9.72 -1.53 -2.95
N ALA A 117 9.41 -1.47 -4.25
CA ALA A 117 10.35 -1.05 -5.29
C ALA A 117 10.81 0.42 -5.13
N ASN A 118 10.01 1.23 -4.44
CA ASN A 118 10.33 2.62 -4.11
C ASN A 118 11.05 2.77 -2.76
N GLY A 119 11.33 1.68 -2.04
CA GLY A 119 12.01 1.72 -0.74
C GLY A 119 11.09 2.04 0.45
N GLU A 120 9.77 2.10 0.21
CA GLU A 120 8.76 2.26 1.26
C GLU A 120 8.39 0.86 1.80
N TYR A 121 9.37 0.18 2.41
CA TYR A 121 9.27 -1.23 2.81
C TYR A 121 8.09 -1.53 3.71
N LEU A 122 7.91 -0.73 4.78
CA LEU A 122 6.84 -0.95 5.75
C LEU A 122 5.47 -0.86 5.07
N LEU A 123 5.25 0.16 4.26
CA LEU A 123 3.99 0.37 3.54
C LEU A 123 3.74 -0.73 2.50
N GLY A 124 4.78 -1.15 1.79
CA GLY A 124 4.66 -2.24 0.81
C GLY A 124 4.31 -3.58 1.47
N VAL A 125 4.98 -3.95 2.55
CA VAL A 125 4.69 -5.18 3.31
C VAL A 125 3.28 -5.13 3.89
N GLU A 126 2.87 -4.01 4.48
CA GLU A 126 1.54 -3.86 5.06
C GLU A 126 0.44 -4.03 4.02
N THR A 127 0.56 -3.40 2.85
CA THR A 127 -0.39 -3.55 1.76
C THR A 127 -0.44 -4.99 1.25
N MET A 128 0.72 -5.65 1.11
CA MET A 128 0.77 -7.05 0.71
C MET A 128 0.06 -7.97 1.73
N LEU A 129 0.32 -7.79 3.03
CA LEU A 129 -0.32 -8.57 4.09
C LEU A 129 -1.83 -8.33 4.13
N GLY A 130 -2.27 -7.08 4.00
CA GLY A 130 -3.68 -6.73 3.94
C GLY A 130 -4.39 -7.35 2.73
N SER A 131 -3.76 -7.29 1.55
CA SER A 131 -4.27 -7.94 0.34
C SER A 131 -4.27 -9.46 0.44
N ALA A 132 -3.26 -10.07 1.06
CA ALA A 132 -3.20 -11.51 1.29
C ALA A 132 -4.33 -11.96 2.22
N ALA A 133 -4.58 -11.23 3.32
CA ALA A 133 -5.67 -11.53 4.24
C ALA A 133 -7.05 -11.51 3.55
N ILE A 134 -7.32 -10.50 2.72
CA ILE A 134 -8.56 -10.46 1.92
C ILE A 134 -8.60 -11.59 0.90
N GLY A 135 -7.47 -11.89 0.25
CA GLY A 135 -7.37 -13.02 -0.67
C GLY A 135 -7.75 -14.34 -0.02
N THR A 136 -7.33 -14.58 1.23
CA THR A 136 -7.72 -15.76 2.02
C THR A 136 -9.22 -15.79 2.29
N VAL A 137 -9.81 -14.67 2.73
CA VAL A 137 -11.27 -14.59 2.98
C VAL A 137 -12.05 -14.81 1.69
N TRP A 138 -11.61 -14.21 0.58
CA TRP A 138 -12.23 -14.37 -0.74
C TRP A 138 -12.14 -15.81 -1.23
N TYR A 139 -11.00 -16.48 -1.05
CA TYR A 139 -10.84 -17.88 -1.41
C TYR A 139 -11.82 -18.77 -0.63
N GLY A 140 -12.01 -18.55 0.67
CA GLY A 140 -13.02 -19.25 1.46
C GLY A 140 -14.45 -19.00 0.95
N ALA A 141 -14.82 -17.74 0.71
CA ALA A 141 -16.13 -17.42 0.14
C ALA A 141 -16.34 -18.03 -1.26
N TYR A 142 -15.28 -18.14 -2.05
CA TYR A 142 -15.30 -18.80 -3.35
C TYR A 142 -15.51 -20.30 -3.23
N THR A 143 -14.81 -21.00 -2.32
CA THR A 143 -14.99 -22.43 -2.11
C THR A 143 -16.40 -22.75 -1.62
N ASP A 144 -16.93 -21.97 -0.67
CA ASP A 144 -18.31 -22.12 -0.16
C ASP A 144 -19.34 -21.96 -1.30
N TYR A 145 -19.12 -20.98 -2.18
CA TYR A 145 -19.96 -20.79 -3.36
C TYR A 145 -19.90 -21.97 -4.35
N ILE A 146 -18.71 -22.53 -4.61
CA ILE A 146 -18.54 -23.67 -5.50
C ILE A 146 -19.25 -24.91 -4.94
N ASP A 147 -19.09 -25.17 -3.64
CA ASP A 147 -19.73 -26.30 -2.97
C ASP A 147 -21.25 -26.22 -3.02
N GLU A 148 -21.84 -25.06 -2.71
CA GLU A 148 -23.29 -24.87 -2.81
C GLU A 148 -23.80 -24.95 -4.25
N ARG A 149 -23.05 -24.41 -5.21
CA ARG A 149 -23.41 -24.52 -6.63
C ARG A 149 -23.42 -25.98 -7.10
N ASP A 150 -22.47 -26.78 -6.64
CA ASP A 150 -22.37 -28.18 -7.02
C ASP A 150 -23.45 -29.03 -6.33
N ARG A 151 -23.81 -28.73 -5.07
CA ARG A 151 -25.02 -29.28 -4.41
C ARG A 151 -26.30 -28.97 -5.19
N TYR A 152 -26.46 -27.72 -5.62
CA TYR A 152 -27.61 -27.33 -6.43
C TYR A 152 -27.69 -28.13 -7.73
N ARG A 153 -26.56 -28.30 -8.44
CA ARG A 153 -26.48 -29.11 -9.66
C ARG A 153 -26.82 -30.58 -9.40
N PHE A 154 -26.32 -31.13 -8.30
CA PHE A 154 -26.63 -32.49 -7.88
C PHE A 154 -28.14 -32.65 -7.65
N PHE A 155 -28.76 -31.81 -6.82
CA PHE A 155 -30.19 -31.92 -6.53
C PHE A 155 -31.06 -31.68 -7.76
N LYS A 156 -30.67 -30.76 -8.64
CA LYS A 156 -31.35 -30.55 -9.92
C LYS A 156 -31.31 -31.81 -10.79
N SER A 157 -30.16 -32.47 -10.87
CA SER A 157 -30.03 -33.73 -11.62
C SER A 157 -30.76 -34.90 -10.95
N ALA A 158 -30.76 -34.96 -9.63
CA ALA A 158 -31.46 -36.00 -8.88
C ALA A 158 -32.98 -35.86 -9.04
N ALA A 159 -33.51 -34.62 -8.99
CA ALA A 159 -34.91 -34.33 -9.27
C ALA A 159 -35.29 -34.73 -10.70
N SER A 160 -34.48 -34.40 -11.71
CA SER A 160 -34.78 -34.77 -13.10
C SER A 160 -34.74 -36.27 -13.37
N ASN A 161 -34.02 -37.03 -12.54
CA ASN A 161 -33.84 -38.48 -12.68
C ASN A 161 -34.69 -39.28 -11.69
N ALA A 162 -35.52 -38.62 -10.87
CA ALA A 162 -36.34 -39.28 -9.87
C ALA A 162 -37.40 -40.15 -10.55
N THR A 163 -37.51 -41.41 -10.14
CA THR A 163 -38.49 -42.38 -10.65
C THR A 163 -39.74 -42.44 -9.77
N THR A 164 -39.67 -41.90 -8.55
CA THR A 164 -40.80 -41.81 -7.62
C THR A 164 -41.19 -40.36 -7.38
N GLU A 165 -42.48 -40.12 -7.15
CA GLU A 165 -42.99 -38.79 -6.82
C GLU A 165 -42.41 -38.26 -5.51
N ALA A 166 -42.25 -39.12 -4.50
CA ALA A 166 -41.65 -38.76 -3.22
C ALA A 166 -40.19 -38.29 -3.39
N ASP A 167 -39.39 -38.97 -4.20
CA ASP A 167 -38.00 -38.53 -4.48
C ASP A 167 -37.99 -37.22 -5.28
N PHE A 168 -38.89 -37.06 -6.24
CA PHE A 168 -39.01 -35.83 -7.02
C PHE A 168 -39.31 -34.62 -6.13
N ILE A 169 -40.29 -34.74 -5.23
CA ILE A 169 -40.66 -33.69 -4.28
C ILE A 169 -39.46 -33.37 -3.36
N ARG A 170 -38.85 -34.40 -2.77
CA ARG A 170 -37.69 -34.26 -1.88
C ARG A 170 -36.52 -33.54 -2.56
N TYR A 171 -36.14 -33.95 -3.76
CA TYR A 171 -35.02 -33.33 -4.47
C TYR A 171 -35.35 -31.94 -5.00
N SER A 172 -36.60 -31.67 -5.36
CA SER A 172 -37.04 -30.34 -5.78
C SER A 172 -36.95 -29.33 -4.62
N GLU A 173 -37.32 -29.74 -3.40
CA GLU A 173 -37.18 -28.92 -2.20
C GLU A 173 -35.70 -28.64 -1.87
N LEU A 174 -34.85 -29.68 -1.91
CA LEU A 174 -33.41 -29.54 -1.71
C LEU A 174 -32.75 -28.66 -2.79
N GLN A 175 -33.18 -28.80 -4.05
CA GLN A 175 -32.73 -27.95 -5.16
C GLN A 175 -33.12 -26.49 -4.90
N TRP A 176 -34.36 -26.23 -4.49
CA TRP A 176 -34.83 -24.88 -4.23
C TRP A 176 -34.06 -24.24 -3.06
N ARG A 177 -33.88 -24.97 -1.95
CA ARG A 177 -33.05 -24.53 -0.82
C ARG A 177 -31.62 -24.20 -1.26
N SER A 178 -30.97 -25.12 -1.99
CA SER A 178 -29.58 -24.93 -2.42
C SER A 178 -29.44 -23.79 -3.45
N SER A 179 -30.46 -23.52 -4.26
CA SER A 179 -30.49 -22.34 -5.15
C SER A 179 -30.47 -21.02 -4.37
N ARG A 180 -31.25 -20.92 -3.28
CA ARG A 180 -31.25 -19.73 -2.40
C ARG A 180 -29.89 -19.53 -1.74
N LEU A 181 -29.30 -20.60 -1.19
CA LEU A 181 -27.97 -20.57 -0.57
C LEU A 181 -26.87 -20.22 -1.58
N THR A 182 -26.90 -20.80 -2.78
CA THR A 182 -25.96 -20.48 -3.87
C THR A 182 -25.98 -18.99 -4.21
N ASN A 183 -27.18 -18.38 -4.27
CA ASN A 183 -27.31 -16.94 -4.53
C ASN A 183 -26.78 -16.09 -3.36
N ALA A 184 -27.02 -16.49 -2.11
CA ALA A 184 -26.47 -15.81 -0.94
C ALA A 184 -24.93 -15.89 -0.92
N GLN A 185 -24.34 -17.06 -1.15
CA GLN A 185 -22.89 -17.23 -1.21
C GLN A 185 -22.26 -16.45 -2.37
N ARG A 186 -22.93 -16.39 -3.53
CA ARG A 186 -22.49 -15.55 -4.65
C ARG A 186 -22.44 -14.07 -4.26
N ARG A 187 -23.47 -13.57 -3.55
CA ARG A 187 -23.48 -12.18 -3.06
C ARG A 187 -22.35 -11.94 -2.07
N HIS A 188 -22.18 -12.81 -1.09
CA HIS A 188 -21.09 -12.72 -0.12
C HIS A 188 -19.71 -12.68 -0.79
N MET A 189 -19.45 -13.59 -1.73
CA MET A 189 -18.21 -13.59 -2.53
C MET A 189 -18.01 -12.27 -3.27
N LEU A 190 -19.06 -11.69 -3.87
CA LEU A 190 -18.99 -10.39 -4.55
C LEU A 190 -18.73 -9.24 -3.57
N GLU A 191 -19.28 -9.27 -2.36
CA GLU A 191 -19.03 -8.27 -1.32
C GLU A 191 -17.57 -8.31 -0.84
N VAL A 192 -17.02 -9.51 -0.60
CA VAL A 192 -15.60 -9.69 -0.28
C VAL A 192 -14.71 -9.21 -1.43
N ALA A 193 -15.08 -9.53 -2.68
CA ALA A 193 -14.37 -9.05 -3.86
C ALA A 193 -14.45 -7.52 -4.00
N ALA A 194 -15.58 -6.90 -3.65
CA ALA A 194 -15.73 -5.45 -3.63
C ALA A 194 -14.83 -4.79 -2.57
N LEU A 195 -14.72 -5.38 -1.37
CA LEU A 195 -13.77 -4.93 -0.35
C LEU A 195 -12.32 -5.03 -0.84
N GLY A 196 -11.96 -6.16 -1.45
CA GLY A 196 -10.64 -6.37 -2.06
C GLY A 196 -10.35 -5.38 -3.19
N GLY A 197 -11.30 -5.17 -4.09
CA GLY A 197 -11.22 -4.19 -5.16
C GLY A 197 -11.07 -2.76 -4.65
N TRP A 198 -11.78 -2.40 -3.58
CA TRP A 198 -11.62 -1.11 -2.92
C TRP A 198 -10.22 -0.95 -2.33
N MET A 199 -9.71 -1.93 -1.58
CA MET A 199 -8.32 -1.89 -1.06
C MET A 199 -7.28 -1.82 -2.16
N TYR A 200 -7.51 -2.51 -3.26
CA TYR A 200 -6.66 -2.46 -4.44
C TYR A 200 -6.63 -1.06 -5.08
N VAL A 201 -7.81 -0.46 -5.32
CA VAL A 201 -7.91 0.92 -5.82
C VAL A 201 -7.23 1.90 -4.88
N GLY A 202 -7.35 1.69 -3.56
CA GLY A 202 -6.63 2.45 -2.56
C GLY A 202 -5.14 2.42 -2.68
N ASN A 203 -4.58 1.23 -2.82
CA ASN A 203 -3.17 1.02 -3.08
C ASN A 203 -2.70 1.75 -4.36
N LEU A 204 -3.53 1.79 -5.41
CA LEU A 204 -3.20 2.55 -6.62
C LEU A 204 -3.26 4.07 -6.41
N VAL A 205 -4.32 4.56 -5.74
CA VAL A 205 -4.46 5.97 -5.38
C VAL A 205 -3.31 6.42 -4.50
N GLU A 206 -2.94 5.61 -3.51
CA GLU A 206 -1.79 5.86 -2.65
C GLU A 206 -0.49 5.87 -3.45
N THR A 207 -0.26 4.85 -4.28
CA THR A 207 0.92 4.81 -5.16
C THR A 207 0.99 6.09 -6.00
N PHE A 208 -0.12 6.55 -6.56
CA PHE A 208 -0.18 7.78 -7.35
C PHE A 208 0.06 9.05 -6.52
N LEU A 209 -0.56 9.16 -5.34
CA LEU A 209 -0.48 10.35 -4.47
C LEU A 209 0.85 10.44 -3.71
N VAL A 210 1.44 9.31 -3.32
CA VAL A 210 2.70 9.22 -2.57
C VAL A 210 3.90 9.33 -3.51
N SER A 211 3.85 8.73 -4.70
CA SER A 211 4.98 8.74 -5.66
C SER A 211 5.16 10.06 -6.42
N ALA A 212 4.46 11.14 -6.05
CA ALA A 212 4.68 12.40 -6.72
C ALA A 212 6.15 12.86 -6.56
N SER A 213 6.87 12.94 -7.67
CA SER A 213 8.23 13.52 -7.72
C SER A 213 8.23 14.94 -7.14
N PRO A 214 9.33 15.39 -6.52
CA PRO A 214 9.47 16.79 -6.11
C PRO A 214 9.27 17.70 -7.32
N ARG A 215 8.72 18.90 -7.09
CA ARG A 215 8.64 19.90 -8.15
C ARG A 215 10.03 20.46 -8.35
N VAL A 216 10.51 20.42 -9.60
CA VAL A 216 11.80 20.97 -9.97
C VAL A 216 11.55 22.43 -10.28
N ALA A 217 12.03 23.32 -9.42
CA ALA A 217 11.82 24.75 -9.58
C ALA A 217 12.75 25.31 -10.66
N SER A 218 14.01 24.87 -10.67
CA SER A 218 14.99 25.20 -11.71
C SER A 218 16.07 24.12 -11.81
N VAL A 219 16.64 24.01 -13.02
CA VAL A 219 17.86 23.26 -13.31
C VAL A 219 18.78 24.20 -14.09
N GLU A 220 19.90 24.59 -13.50
CA GLU A 220 20.89 25.51 -14.09
C GLU A 220 22.27 24.85 -14.02
N GLY A 221 22.62 24.12 -15.08
CA GLY A 221 23.82 23.28 -15.10
C GLY A 221 23.80 22.25 -13.96
N PRO A 222 24.83 22.21 -13.09
CA PRO A 222 24.89 21.30 -11.95
C PRO A 222 24.01 21.74 -10.75
N ASN A 223 23.32 22.88 -10.85
CA ASN A 223 22.50 23.41 -9.77
C ASN A 223 21.04 22.97 -9.96
N ILE A 224 20.50 22.24 -8.98
CA ILE A 224 19.10 21.84 -8.95
C ILE A 224 18.38 22.44 -7.75
N THR A 225 17.26 23.11 -8.01
CA THR A 225 16.40 23.67 -6.96
C THR A 225 15.11 22.86 -6.90
N LEU A 226 14.83 22.29 -5.73
CA LEU A 226 13.70 21.38 -5.52
C LEU A 226 12.70 21.93 -4.52
N GLU A 227 11.42 21.96 -4.89
CA GLU A 227 10.35 22.36 -4.00
C GLU A 227 9.71 21.12 -3.36
N ILE A 228 9.68 21.10 -2.03
CA ILE A 228 8.93 20.12 -1.25
C ILE A 228 7.75 20.83 -0.58
N PRO A 229 6.50 20.43 -0.87
CA PRO A 229 5.33 21.08 -0.29
C PRO A 229 5.17 20.71 1.20
N ARG A 230 4.55 21.61 1.98
CA ARG A 230 4.13 21.31 3.34
C ARG A 230 3.09 20.19 3.35
N ARG A 231 3.12 19.35 4.39
CA ARG A 231 2.03 18.41 4.63
C ARG A 231 0.76 19.20 4.95
N SER A 232 -0.34 18.91 4.27
CA SER A 232 -1.61 19.62 4.48
C SER A 232 -2.66 18.74 5.15
N LYS A 233 -3.40 19.31 6.10
CA LYS A 233 -4.51 18.61 6.77
C LYS A 233 -5.57 18.14 5.78
N ALA A 234 -5.90 18.96 4.79
CA ALA A 234 -6.87 18.60 3.76
C ALA A 234 -6.47 17.31 3.02
N ARG A 235 -5.20 17.19 2.60
CA ARG A 235 -4.69 15.96 1.97
C ARG A 235 -4.70 14.77 2.93
N ALA A 236 -4.34 14.99 4.20
CA ALA A 236 -4.41 13.95 5.21
C ALA A 236 -5.84 13.41 5.35
N VAL A 237 -6.83 14.30 5.50
CA VAL A 237 -8.25 13.96 5.64
C VAL A 237 -8.76 13.23 4.40
N THR A 238 -8.45 13.70 3.19
CA THR A 238 -8.81 13.00 1.95
C THR A 238 -8.24 11.58 1.93
N ARG A 239 -6.98 11.40 2.32
CA ARG A 239 -6.37 10.05 2.40
C ARG A 239 -7.07 9.16 3.42
N SER A 240 -7.37 9.67 4.62
CA SER A 240 -8.09 8.91 5.64
C SER A 240 -9.54 8.60 5.28
N PHE A 241 -10.19 9.46 4.52
CA PHE A 241 -11.54 9.23 4.00
C PHE A 241 -11.57 8.01 3.07
N PHE A 242 -10.58 7.91 2.18
CA PHE A 242 -10.48 6.78 1.27
C PHE A 242 -9.92 5.54 1.97
N PHE A 243 -8.96 5.66 2.87
CA PHE A 243 -8.34 4.51 3.53
C PHE A 243 -8.02 4.83 4.99
N PRO A 244 -8.71 4.17 5.93
CA PRO A 244 -8.44 4.37 7.34
C PRO A 244 -6.97 4.16 7.71
N GLY A 245 -6.40 5.14 8.41
CA GLY A 245 -5.01 5.18 8.83
C GLY A 245 -4.05 5.92 7.89
N MET A 246 -4.40 6.13 6.62
CA MET A 246 -3.47 6.74 5.66
C MET A 246 -3.17 8.23 5.96
N GLY A 247 -4.14 8.99 6.45
CA GLY A 247 -3.91 10.40 6.81
C GLY A 247 -3.01 10.55 8.03
N GLN A 248 -3.13 9.68 9.02
CA GLN A 248 -2.24 9.63 10.18
C GLN A 248 -0.80 9.31 9.75
N LYS A 249 -0.61 8.30 8.88
CA LYS A 249 0.71 7.98 8.31
C LYS A 249 1.29 9.15 7.54
N TYR A 250 0.48 9.81 6.71
CA TYR A 250 0.89 11.00 5.99
C TYR A 250 1.33 12.14 6.93
N LEU A 251 0.67 12.31 8.07
CA LEU A 251 1.05 13.26 9.11
C LEU A 251 2.28 12.81 9.92
N GLY A 252 2.83 11.62 9.69
CA GLY A 252 3.99 11.04 10.39
C GLY A 252 3.62 10.18 11.60
N LYS A 253 2.33 9.95 11.86
CA LYS A 253 1.83 9.15 12.99
C LYS A 253 1.65 7.69 12.58
N HIS A 254 2.76 7.03 12.25
CA HIS A 254 2.77 5.68 11.65
C HIS A 254 2.04 4.64 12.50
N VAL A 255 2.31 4.60 13.82
CA VAL A 255 1.68 3.63 14.74
C VAL A 255 0.16 3.82 14.79
N ARG A 256 -0.32 5.06 14.93
CA ARG A 256 -1.77 5.35 14.94
C ARG A 256 -2.42 4.97 13.62
N GLY A 257 -1.76 5.26 12.50
CA GLY A 257 -2.27 4.89 11.19
C GLY A 257 -2.34 3.37 11.00
N LEU A 258 -1.34 2.63 11.46
CA LEU A 258 -1.35 1.16 11.45
C LEU A 258 -2.53 0.62 12.29
N MET A 259 -2.74 1.16 13.50
CA MET A 259 -3.87 0.76 14.36
C MET A 259 -5.22 0.94 13.65
N TYR A 260 -5.48 2.09 13.03
CA TYR A 260 -6.74 2.32 12.31
C TYR A 260 -6.91 1.37 11.13
N GLN A 261 -5.84 1.11 10.38
CA GLN A 261 -5.89 0.20 9.25
C GLN A 261 -6.20 -1.24 9.70
N THR A 262 -5.50 -1.75 10.73
CA THR A 262 -5.74 -3.09 11.27
C THR A 262 -7.16 -3.22 11.82
N LEU A 263 -7.59 -2.29 12.68
CA LEU A 263 -8.94 -2.33 13.27
C LEU A 263 -10.03 -2.26 12.21
N PHE A 264 -9.85 -1.41 11.19
CA PHE A 264 -10.81 -1.30 10.10
C PHE A 264 -10.91 -2.58 9.27
N VAL A 265 -9.76 -3.16 8.86
CA VAL A 265 -9.75 -4.42 8.09
C VAL A 265 -10.39 -5.55 8.90
N THR A 266 -10.06 -5.68 10.18
CA THR A 266 -10.67 -6.69 11.07
C THR A 266 -12.18 -6.47 11.18
N ALA A 267 -12.64 -5.24 11.43
CA ALA A 267 -14.08 -4.95 11.52
C ALA A 267 -14.80 -5.21 10.18
N ALA A 268 -14.17 -4.92 9.04
CA ALA A 268 -14.74 -5.18 7.73
C ALA A 268 -14.92 -6.68 7.48
N VAL A 269 -13.92 -7.49 7.83
CA VAL A 269 -14.02 -8.97 7.73
C VAL A 269 -15.12 -9.51 8.65
N LEU A 270 -15.19 -9.08 9.91
CA LEU A 270 -16.25 -9.50 10.84
C LEU A 270 -17.64 -9.08 10.38
N THR A 271 -17.76 -7.91 9.74
CA THR A 271 -19.02 -7.44 9.17
C THR A 271 -19.50 -8.34 8.03
N LEU A 272 -18.58 -8.76 7.15
CA LEU A 272 -18.87 -9.66 6.04
C LEU A 272 -19.29 -11.05 6.54
N ASP A 273 -18.63 -11.57 7.56
CA ASP A 273 -18.97 -12.85 8.20
C ASP A 273 -20.35 -12.80 8.86
N ALA A 274 -20.62 -11.79 9.69
CA ALA A 274 -21.95 -11.60 10.30
C ALA A 274 -23.07 -11.37 9.26
N ARG A 275 -22.75 -10.76 8.11
CA ARG A 275 -23.70 -10.62 7.01
C ARG A 275 -24.05 -11.98 6.39
N ARG A 276 -23.07 -12.85 6.19
CA ARG A 276 -23.26 -14.22 5.68
C ARG A 276 -24.14 -15.05 6.61
N ASP A 277 -23.87 -14.98 7.92
CA ASP A 277 -24.64 -15.70 8.93
C ASP A 277 -26.11 -15.23 8.94
N TYR A 278 -26.34 -13.91 8.91
CA TYR A 278 -27.68 -13.33 8.78
C TYR A 278 -28.42 -13.79 7.50
N ASP A 279 -27.76 -13.78 6.35
CA ASP A 279 -28.37 -14.21 5.08
C ASP A 279 -28.78 -15.69 5.15
N THR A 280 -27.96 -16.54 5.81
CA THR A 280 -28.26 -17.95 6.05
C THR A 280 -29.46 -18.12 6.97
N ALA A 281 -29.46 -17.48 8.14
CA ALA A 281 -30.56 -17.53 9.09
C ALA A 281 -31.88 -16.99 8.49
N THR A 282 -31.80 -15.98 7.62
CA THR A 282 -32.96 -15.47 6.87
C THR A 282 -33.54 -16.53 5.96
N ILE A 283 -32.70 -17.24 5.19
CA ILE A 283 -33.16 -18.33 4.32
C ILE A 283 -33.81 -19.42 5.18
N GLU A 284 -33.19 -19.86 6.28
CA GLU A 284 -33.74 -20.93 7.12
C GLU A 284 -35.07 -20.57 7.77
N TYR A 285 -35.24 -19.32 8.19
CA TYR A 285 -36.53 -18.80 8.63
C TYR A 285 -37.59 -18.81 7.53
N GLU A 286 -37.25 -18.44 6.29
CA GLU A 286 -38.16 -18.51 5.14
C GLU A 286 -38.58 -19.95 4.87
N LEU A 287 -37.64 -20.91 4.88
CA LEU A 287 -37.94 -22.34 4.72
C LEU A 287 -38.93 -22.84 5.78
N ALA A 288 -38.69 -22.49 7.05
CA ALA A 288 -39.56 -22.87 8.16
C ALA A 288 -40.96 -22.25 8.00
N SER A 289 -41.03 -21.00 7.57
CA SER A 289 -42.30 -20.29 7.34
C SER A 289 -43.10 -20.93 6.22
N GLU A 290 -42.44 -21.37 5.15
CA GLU A 290 -43.08 -22.12 4.06
C GLU A 290 -43.52 -23.52 4.49
N ALA A 291 -42.77 -24.19 5.38
CA ALA A 291 -43.19 -25.47 5.95
C ALA A 291 -44.45 -25.32 6.80
N LEU A 292 -44.53 -24.26 7.63
CA LEU A 292 -45.73 -23.93 8.39
C LEU A 292 -46.93 -23.65 7.48
N ALA A 293 -46.73 -22.95 6.36
CA ALA A 293 -47.80 -22.67 5.40
C ALA A 293 -48.29 -23.92 4.65
N ARG A 294 -47.47 -24.97 4.57
CA ARG A 294 -47.79 -26.25 3.93
C ARG A 294 -48.33 -27.31 4.90
N ALA A 295 -48.26 -27.08 6.22
CA ALA A 295 -48.72 -28.04 7.22
C ALA A 295 -50.24 -28.18 7.17
N GLU A 296 -50.75 -29.41 7.06
CA GLU A 296 -52.18 -29.70 6.92
C GLU A 296 -52.78 -30.23 8.22
N THR A 297 -52.00 -30.97 9.01
CA THR A 297 -52.48 -31.57 10.26
C THR A 297 -52.12 -30.72 11.48
N GLN A 298 -52.95 -30.78 12.53
CA GLN A 298 -52.71 -30.03 13.77
C GLN A 298 -51.32 -30.30 14.39
N PRO A 299 -50.83 -31.57 14.47
CA PRO A 299 -49.48 -31.83 14.98
C PRO A 299 -48.36 -31.23 14.11
N GLU A 300 -48.51 -31.25 12.77
CA GLU A 300 -47.55 -30.63 11.85
C GLU A 300 -47.54 -29.11 12.01
N VAL A 301 -48.71 -28.49 12.17
CA VAL A 301 -48.84 -27.04 12.38
C VAL A 301 -48.16 -26.63 13.69
N GLU A 302 -48.34 -27.40 14.76
CA GLU A 302 -47.68 -27.14 16.05
C GLU A 302 -46.16 -27.25 15.95
N ALA A 303 -45.65 -28.35 15.37
CA ALA A 303 -44.21 -28.56 15.17
C ALA A 303 -43.59 -27.48 14.26
N ALA A 304 -44.25 -27.12 13.16
CA ALA A 304 -43.77 -26.09 12.26
C ALA A 304 -43.80 -24.69 12.89
N ARG A 305 -44.79 -24.41 13.76
CA ARG A 305 -44.86 -23.14 14.51
C ARG A 305 -43.71 -23.01 15.50
N GLU A 306 -43.38 -24.07 16.22
CA GLU A 306 -42.21 -24.10 17.11
C GLU A 306 -40.92 -23.89 16.33
N LEU A 307 -40.77 -24.55 15.18
CA LEU A 307 -39.59 -24.36 14.31
C LEU A 307 -39.49 -22.91 13.79
N VAL A 308 -40.59 -22.33 13.33
CA VAL A 308 -40.61 -20.91 12.88
C VAL A 308 -40.22 -19.97 14.00
N ALA A 309 -40.74 -20.18 15.21
CA ALA A 309 -40.39 -19.36 16.38
C ALA A 309 -38.89 -19.45 16.70
N ALA A 310 -38.33 -20.66 16.71
CA ALA A 310 -36.90 -20.87 16.93
C ALA A 310 -36.03 -20.20 15.85
N ARG A 311 -36.38 -20.35 14.57
CA ARG A 311 -35.64 -19.71 13.46
C ARG A 311 -35.79 -18.20 13.42
N TRP A 312 -36.91 -17.67 13.90
CA TRP A 312 -37.11 -16.23 14.04
C TRP A 312 -36.17 -15.63 15.08
N GLU A 313 -36.01 -16.28 16.24
CA GLU A 313 -35.08 -15.84 17.27
C GLU A 313 -33.63 -15.87 16.76
N GLU A 314 -33.21 -16.98 16.14
CA GLU A 314 -31.87 -17.10 15.54
C GLU A 314 -31.60 -16.00 14.50
N ARG A 315 -32.55 -15.75 13.59
CA ARG A 315 -32.45 -14.67 12.61
C ARG A 315 -32.30 -13.30 13.27
N ARG A 316 -33.03 -13.04 14.36
CA ARG A 316 -33.00 -11.76 15.08
C ARG A 316 -31.66 -11.55 15.79
N ASP A 317 -31.07 -12.61 16.33
CA ASP A 317 -29.75 -12.55 16.96
C ASP A 317 -28.66 -12.24 15.93
N GLU A 318 -28.69 -12.93 14.78
CA GLU A 318 -27.75 -12.66 13.67
C GLU A 318 -27.97 -11.27 13.05
N GLU A 319 -29.21 -10.77 13.00
CA GLU A 319 -29.49 -9.38 12.61
C GLU A 319 -28.84 -8.38 13.57
N THR A 320 -28.98 -8.62 14.87
CA THR A 320 -28.41 -7.75 15.90
C THR A 320 -26.89 -7.72 15.81
N LYS A 321 -26.25 -8.90 15.66
CA LYS A 321 -24.81 -9.06 15.47
C LYS A 321 -24.33 -8.33 14.21
N ARG A 322 -24.98 -8.54 13.06
CA ARG A 322 -24.68 -7.84 11.80
C ARG A 322 -24.76 -6.32 11.95
N ASN A 323 -25.84 -5.82 12.55
CA ASN A 323 -26.05 -4.39 12.75
C ASN A 323 -24.99 -3.78 13.68
N ALA A 324 -24.61 -4.49 14.75
CA ALA A 324 -23.55 -4.08 15.65
C ALA A 324 -22.21 -3.92 14.90
N TYR A 325 -21.84 -4.89 14.05
CA TYR A 325 -20.61 -4.80 13.25
C TYR A 325 -20.63 -3.67 12.23
N TYR A 326 -21.76 -3.42 11.55
CA TYR A 326 -21.90 -2.24 10.68
C TYR A 326 -21.68 -0.93 11.44
N ILE A 327 -22.25 -0.80 12.65
CA ILE A 327 -22.07 0.39 13.49
C ILE A 327 -20.59 0.54 13.89
N ILE A 328 -19.92 -0.56 14.28
CA ILE A 328 -18.49 -0.55 14.62
C ILE A 328 -17.65 -0.11 13.41
N LEU A 329 -17.89 -0.70 12.24
CA LEU A 329 -17.16 -0.39 11.01
C LEU A 329 -17.33 1.08 10.62
N ALA A 330 -18.57 1.58 10.61
CA ALA A 330 -18.86 2.97 10.31
C ALA A 330 -18.24 3.93 11.34
N SER A 331 -18.28 3.56 12.63
CA SER A 331 -17.67 4.35 13.71
C SER A 331 -16.15 4.40 13.57
N LEU A 332 -15.49 3.29 13.28
CA LEU A 332 -14.04 3.26 13.05
C LEU A 332 -13.63 4.13 11.87
N TRP A 333 -14.38 4.05 10.76
CA TRP A 333 -14.14 4.90 9.59
C TRP A 333 -14.28 6.39 9.94
N PHE A 334 -15.36 6.77 10.62
CA PHE A 334 -15.62 8.15 11.03
C PHE A 334 -14.57 8.66 12.03
N LEU A 335 -14.27 7.89 13.07
CA LEU A 335 -13.26 8.23 14.08
C LEU A 335 -11.87 8.41 13.47
N ASN A 336 -11.51 7.60 12.47
CA ASN A 336 -10.27 7.78 11.73
C ASN A 336 -10.20 9.12 10.98
N VAL A 337 -11.27 9.51 10.29
CA VAL A 337 -11.33 10.79 9.58
C VAL A 337 -11.28 11.95 10.57
N LEU A 338 -12.01 11.84 11.68
CA LEU A 338 -12.05 12.83 12.76
C LEU A 338 -10.68 12.98 13.44
N ASP A 339 -10.02 11.88 13.83
CA ASP A 339 -8.67 11.91 14.42
C ASP A 339 -7.66 12.56 13.45
N THR A 340 -7.80 12.30 12.15
CA THR A 340 -6.95 12.93 11.13
C THR A 340 -7.17 14.44 11.04
N SER A 341 -8.43 14.91 11.11
CA SER A 341 -8.75 16.34 10.99
C SER A 341 -8.29 17.14 12.22
N LEU A 342 -8.43 16.54 13.40
CA LEU A 342 -8.01 17.11 14.68
C LEU A 342 -6.49 17.01 14.90
N SER A 343 -5.85 16.00 14.30
CA SER A 343 -4.42 15.79 14.40
C SER A 343 -3.61 17.00 13.92
N ARG A 344 -2.65 17.41 14.74
CA ARG A 344 -1.60 18.35 14.35
C ARG A 344 -0.52 17.59 13.56
N SER A 345 0.06 18.26 12.58
CA SER A 345 1.28 17.79 11.92
C SER A 345 2.41 17.96 12.93
N ASP A 346 2.85 16.88 13.56
CA ASP A 346 3.92 16.94 14.54
C ASP A 346 5.24 17.17 13.80
N VAL A 347 5.63 18.45 13.69
CA VAL A 347 6.93 18.85 13.13
C VAL A 347 8.07 18.28 13.96
N ALA A 348 7.85 17.99 15.24
CA ALA A 348 8.84 17.41 16.15
C ALA A 348 8.97 15.87 16.07
N ALA A 349 7.96 15.15 15.57
CA ALA A 349 7.94 13.68 15.61
C ALA A 349 8.79 13.00 14.51
N ALA A 350 9.46 13.77 13.65
CA ALA A 350 10.31 13.25 12.57
C ALA A 350 11.55 12.47 13.06
N GLY A 351 11.78 12.38 14.38
CA GLY A 351 12.79 11.53 15.00
C GLY A 351 12.33 10.11 15.37
N GLN A 352 11.01 9.85 15.46
CA GLN A 352 10.49 8.53 15.82
C GLN A 352 10.43 7.63 14.58
N ASN A 353 11.60 7.11 14.19
CA ASN A 353 11.69 6.11 13.14
C ASN A 353 11.27 4.76 13.71
N PHE A 354 10.13 4.27 13.25
CA PHE A 354 9.76 2.86 13.38
C PHE A 354 10.58 2.10 12.34
N GLY A 355 11.69 1.50 12.76
CA GLY A 355 12.58 0.73 11.91
C GLY A 355 12.44 -0.76 12.19
N PHE A 356 12.18 -1.55 11.16
CA PHE A 356 12.53 -2.97 11.21
C PHE A 356 14.03 -3.05 10.93
N ASP A 357 14.81 -3.35 11.96
CA ASP A 357 16.24 -3.62 11.78
C ASP A 357 16.37 -5.11 11.45
N THR A 358 16.26 -5.42 10.16
CA THR A 358 16.56 -6.77 9.66
C THR A 358 18.05 -6.82 9.33
N SER A 359 18.88 -6.97 10.36
CA SER A 359 20.30 -7.21 10.14
C SER A 359 20.48 -8.67 9.71
N PHE A 360 20.79 -8.90 8.43
CA PHE A 360 21.08 -10.24 7.93
C PHE A 360 22.56 -10.54 8.15
N ARG A 361 22.88 -11.33 9.17
CA ARG A 361 24.19 -11.97 9.27
C ARG A 361 24.06 -13.39 8.67
N PRO A 362 25.05 -13.88 7.90
CA PRO A 362 24.96 -15.19 7.24
C PRO A 362 24.63 -16.37 8.16
N SER A 363 24.82 -16.23 9.48
CA SER A 363 24.58 -17.27 10.49
C SER A 363 23.36 -17.03 11.39
N GLU A 364 22.73 -15.84 11.38
CA GLU A 364 21.62 -15.52 12.30
C GLU A 364 20.64 -14.53 11.65
N VAL A 365 19.36 -14.91 11.63
CA VAL A 365 18.25 -14.02 11.25
C VAL A 365 17.66 -13.45 12.54
N HIS A 366 18.06 -12.22 12.88
CA HIS A 366 17.39 -11.44 13.93
C HIS A 366 16.35 -10.53 13.28
N ALA A 367 15.08 -10.79 13.55
CA ALA A 367 13.99 -9.87 13.24
C ALA A 367 13.61 -9.12 14.52
N GLY A 368 14.17 -7.93 14.71
CA GLY A 368 13.86 -7.04 15.83
C GLY A 368 12.99 -5.86 15.39
N ILE A 369 11.93 -5.56 16.15
CA ILE A 369 11.19 -4.30 16.00
C ILE A 369 11.91 -3.26 16.87
N ARG A 370 12.57 -2.28 16.24
CA ARG A 370 13.21 -1.19 16.96
C ARG A 370 12.25 0.00 17.04
N ILE A 371 11.71 0.24 18.23
CA ILE A 371 10.93 1.43 18.54
C ILE A 371 11.89 2.45 19.16
N SER A 372 12.27 3.47 18.39
CA SER A 372 13.09 4.57 18.89
C SER A 372 12.15 5.67 19.37
N PHE A 373 12.08 5.90 20.69
CA PHE A 373 11.24 6.93 21.28
C PHE A 373 11.86 8.31 21.22
#